data_AF-A0AAP2QBF7-F1
#
_entry.id   AF-A0AAP2QBF7-F1
#
_cell.length_a   1.000
_cell.length_b   1.000
_cell.length_c   1.000
_cell.angle_alpha   90.00
_cell.angle_beta   90.00
_cell.angle_gamma   90.00
#
_symmetry.space_group_name_H-M   'P 1'
#
loop_
_entity.id
_entity.type
_entity.pdbx_description
1 polymer ?
#
loop_
_entity_poly.entity_id
_entity_poly.type
_entity_poly.pdbx_seq_one_letter_code
_entity_poly.pdbx_strand_id
1 'polypeptide(L)'
;DKVTLDGNKVTMPEGVTLDLGAAGKGIGCDAAKKVLDADKNVSGMILNLGGSSVMSYGSKPDGSAWQVAVTDPRDTEGDYLGVVTLNGTEF
;
A
#
# COMPACT_ATOMS: atom_id res chain seq x y z
N ASP A 1 3.30 -31.20 -7.92
CA ASP A 1 2.01 -30.82 -7.29
C ASP A 1 1.82 -29.31 -7.29
N LYS A 2 0.57 -28.83 -7.22
CA LYS A 2 0.23 -27.40 -7.19
C LYS A 2 -0.72 -27.12 -6.03
N VAL A 3 -0.67 -25.91 -5.49
CA VAL A 3 -1.73 -25.37 -4.62
C VAL A 3 -3.01 -25.24 -5.45
N THR A 4 -4.15 -25.66 -4.90
CA THR A 4 -5.46 -25.57 -5.59
C THR A 4 -6.46 -24.76 -4.77
N LEU A 5 -7.42 -24.14 -5.48
CA LEU A 5 -8.52 -23.37 -4.92
C LEU A 5 -9.84 -23.94 -5.44
N ASP A 6 -10.75 -24.28 -4.53
CA ASP A 6 -12.13 -24.68 -4.82
C ASP A 6 -13.08 -23.83 -3.97
N GLY A 7 -13.78 -22.89 -4.60
CA GLY A 7 -14.55 -21.87 -3.91
C GLY A 7 -13.70 -21.06 -2.93
N ASN A 8 -13.93 -21.24 -1.63
CA ASN A 8 -13.19 -20.59 -0.55
C ASN A 8 -12.21 -21.55 0.17
N LYS A 9 -11.99 -22.76 -0.37
CA LYS A 9 -11.10 -23.77 0.21
C LYS A 9 -9.78 -23.83 -0.56
N VAL A 10 -8.68 -23.64 0.15
CA VAL A 10 -7.32 -23.84 -0.38
C VAL A 10 -6.81 -25.21 0.04
N THR A 11 -6.23 -25.97 -0.89
CA THR A 11 -5.57 -27.25 -0.61
C THR A 11 -4.07 -27.14 -0.89
N MET A 12 -3.25 -27.48 0.11
CA MET A 12 -1.79 -27.39 0.09
C MET A 12 -1.17 -28.79 -0.05
N PRO A 13 -0.22 -29.01 -0.97
CA PRO A 13 0.59 -30.23 -0.97
C PRO A 13 1.41 -30.36 0.32
N GLU A 14 1.78 -31.60 0.67
CA GLU A 14 2.65 -31.85 1.83
C GLU A 14 3.99 -31.10 1.68
N GLY A 15 4.44 -30.47 2.76
CA GLY A 15 5.68 -29.69 2.78
C GLY A 15 5.59 -28.28 2.16
N VAL A 16 4.44 -27.86 1.64
CA VAL A 16 4.27 -26.50 1.09
C VAL A 16 3.64 -25.56 2.14
N THR A 17 4.22 -24.36 2.29
CA THR A 17 3.71 -23.29 3.15
C THR A 17 3.33 -22.06 2.31
N LEU A 18 2.31 -21.31 2.74
CA LEU A 18 1.96 -20.02 2.14
C LEU A 18 2.61 -18.88 2.92
N ASP A 19 3.17 -17.93 2.18
CA ASP A 19 3.61 -16.63 2.70
C ASP A 19 2.84 -15.53 1.96
N LEU A 20 2.16 -14.68 2.72
CA LEU A 20 1.37 -13.56 2.21
C LEU A 20 2.06 -12.20 2.42
N GLY A 21 3.32 -12.18 2.85
CA GLY A 21 4.07 -10.98 3.20
C GLY A 21 4.18 -9.96 2.06
N ALA A 22 4.20 -10.43 0.81
CA ALA A 22 4.21 -9.56 -0.37
C ALA A 22 2.86 -8.87 -0.63
N ALA A 23 1.74 -9.50 -0.29
CA ALA A 23 0.39 -9.00 -0.60
C ALA A 23 -0.29 -8.31 0.60
N GLY A 24 0.07 -8.70 1.83
CA GLY A 24 -0.65 -8.29 3.04
C GLY A 24 -0.72 -6.77 3.24
N LYS A 25 0.34 -6.04 2.89
CA LYS A 25 0.37 -4.57 3.00
C LYS A 25 -0.62 -3.91 2.05
N GLY A 26 -0.67 -4.33 0.78
CA GLY A 26 -1.62 -3.83 -0.20
C GLY A 26 -3.07 -4.08 0.22
N ILE A 27 -3.38 -5.28 0.72
CA ILE A 27 -4.70 -5.63 1.27
C ILE A 27 -5.05 -4.72 2.47
N GLY A 28 -4.08 -4.43 3.32
CA GLY A 28 -4.25 -3.49 4.44
C GLY A 28 -4.59 -2.08 3.97
N CYS A 29 -3.95 -1.60 2.89
CA CYS A 29 -4.30 -0.33 2.30
C CYS A 29 -5.71 -0.33 1.68
N ASP A 30 -6.11 -1.40 0.99
CA ASP A 30 -7.47 -1.55 0.46
C ASP A 30 -8.52 -1.49 1.56
N ALA A 31 -8.24 -2.11 2.72
CA ALA A 31 -9.09 -2.01 3.90
C ALA A 31 -9.14 -0.58 4.45
N ALA A 32 -8.01 0.11 4.54
CA ALA A 32 -7.96 1.51 4.96
C ALA A 32 -8.76 2.40 4.01
N LYS A 33 -8.63 2.20 2.69
CA LYS A 33 -9.40 2.92 1.68
C LYS A 33 -10.91 2.76 1.88
N LYS A 34 -11.39 1.56 2.18
CA LYS A 34 -12.83 1.32 2.46
C LYS A 34 -13.33 2.11 3.67
N VAL A 35 -12.51 2.22 4.71
CA VAL A 35 -12.84 3.04 5.90
C VAL A 35 -12.91 4.52 5.52
N LEU A 36 -11.94 5.02 4.75
CA LEU A 36 -11.90 6.41 4.31
C LEU A 36 -13.07 6.76 3.38
N ASP A 37 -13.43 5.86 2.46
CA ASP A 37 -14.59 6.06 1.58
C ASP A 37 -15.91 6.17 2.35
N ALA A 38 -16.01 5.54 3.52
CA ALA A 38 -17.17 5.60 4.40
C ALA A 38 -17.20 6.87 5.28
N ASP A 39 -16.04 7.44 5.63
CA ASP A 39 -15.96 8.64 6.48
C ASP A 39 -15.91 9.93 5.65
N LYS A 40 -17.04 10.67 5.63
CA LYS A 40 -17.16 11.92 4.88
C LYS A 40 -16.42 13.11 5.50
N ASN A 41 -15.88 12.96 6.69
CA ASN A 41 -15.10 14.02 7.35
C ASN A 41 -13.64 14.04 6.91
N VAL A 42 -13.17 12.99 6.22
CA VAL A 42 -11.79 12.90 5.73
C VAL A 42 -11.73 13.32 4.26
N SER A 43 -11.13 14.48 4.00
CA SER A 43 -10.95 15.01 2.64
C SER A 43 -9.64 14.55 1.97
N GLY A 44 -8.67 14.09 2.76
CA GLY A 44 -7.43 13.54 2.24
C GLY A 44 -6.53 12.94 3.31
N MET A 45 -5.69 11.98 2.91
CA MET A 45 -4.77 11.24 3.78
C MET A 45 -3.56 10.73 2.99
N ILE A 46 -2.44 10.55 3.67
CA ILE A 46 -1.32 9.74 3.20
C ILE A 46 -1.07 8.60 4.18
N LEU A 47 -0.92 7.38 3.66
CA LEU A 47 -0.70 6.17 4.45
C LEU A 47 0.64 5.56 4.06
N ASN A 48 1.44 5.17 5.05
CA ASN A 48 2.65 4.37 4.84
C ASN A 48 2.56 3.10 5.70
N LEU A 49 2.58 1.94 5.05
CA LEU A 49 2.54 0.62 5.66
C LEU A 49 3.88 -0.08 5.46
N GLY A 50 4.74 0.00 6.46
CA GLY A 50 6.03 -0.72 6.49
C GLY A 50 7.04 -0.25 5.44
N GLY A 51 6.97 1.01 5.00
CA GLY A 51 7.94 1.66 4.10
C GLY A 51 7.81 1.32 2.63
N SER A 52 7.34 0.12 2.29
CA SER A 52 7.23 -0.36 0.90
C SER A 52 5.87 -0.14 0.25
N SER A 53 4.89 0.33 1.01
CA SER A 53 3.52 0.48 0.54
C SER A 53 3.00 1.81 1.02
N VAL A 54 2.85 2.75 0.09
CA VAL A 54 2.34 4.09 0.33
C VAL A 54 1.04 4.25 -0.45
N MET A 55 0.05 4.91 0.15
CA MET A 55 -1.23 5.22 -0.50
C MET A 55 -1.57 6.68 -0.23
N SER A 56 -1.96 7.42 -1.27
CA SER A 56 -2.63 8.69 -1.10
C SER A 56 -4.15 8.51 -1.15
N TYR A 57 -4.88 9.39 -0.48
CA TYR A 57 -6.33 9.45 -0.51
C TYR A 57 -6.76 10.90 -0.62
N GLY A 58 -7.73 11.16 -1.50
CA GLY A 58 -8.30 12.50 -1.68
C GLY A 58 -7.25 13.59 -1.93
N SER A 59 -7.53 14.80 -1.47
CA SER A 59 -6.68 15.97 -1.71
C SER A 59 -6.23 16.60 -0.41
N LYS A 60 -5.03 17.19 -0.42
CA LYS A 60 -4.58 18.01 0.68
C LYS A 60 -5.50 19.23 0.86
N PRO A 61 -5.69 19.74 2.09
CA PRO A 61 -6.46 20.96 2.33
C PRO A 61 -5.93 22.19 1.59
N ASP A 62 -4.63 22.23 1.31
CA ASP A 62 -3.98 23.34 0.58
C ASP A 62 -4.08 23.21 -0.95
N GLY A 63 -4.69 22.12 -1.46
CA GLY A 63 -4.85 21.85 -2.89
C GLY A 63 -3.58 21.40 -3.61
N SER A 64 -2.44 21.28 -2.92
CA SER A 64 -1.21 20.74 -3.50
C SER A 64 -1.30 19.22 -3.69
N ALA A 65 -0.49 18.68 -4.59
CA ALA A 65 -0.39 17.25 -4.78
C ALA A 65 0.34 16.57 -3.61
N TRP A 66 0.10 15.28 -3.41
CA TRP A 66 0.87 14.48 -2.46
C TRP A 66 2.27 14.24 -3.02
N GLN A 67 3.27 14.19 -2.14
CA GLN A 67 4.66 13.98 -2.52
C GLN A 67 5.23 12.84 -1.68
N VAL A 68 5.80 11.85 -2.36
CA VAL A 68 6.43 10.67 -1.74
C VAL A 68 7.87 10.59 -2.20
N ALA A 69 8.80 10.71 -1.27
CA ALA A 69 10.21 10.53 -1.56
C ALA A 69 10.54 9.04 -1.74
N VAL A 70 11.27 8.72 -2.80
CA VAL A 70 11.83 7.39 -3.04
C VAL A 70 13.23 7.37 -2.46
N THR A 71 13.45 6.61 -1.40
CA THR A 71 14.77 6.47 -0.77
C THR A 71 15.79 5.93 -1.78
N ASP A 72 17.00 6.51 -1.79
CA ASP A 72 18.10 5.92 -2.55
C ASP A 72 18.60 4.66 -1.81
N PRO A 73 18.49 3.45 -2.39
CA PRO A 73 18.94 2.22 -1.72
C PRO A 73 20.47 2.13 -1.57
N ARG A 74 21.23 3.02 -2.22
CA ARG A 74 22.70 3.06 -2.17
C ARG A 74 23.22 4.12 -1.22
N ASP A 75 22.35 5.02 -0.77
CA ASP A 75 22.76 6.06 0.15
C ASP A 75 22.63 5.59 1.61
N THR A 76 23.67 5.88 2.37
CA THR A 76 23.75 5.60 3.82
C THR A 76 23.50 6.85 4.66
N GLU A 77 23.47 8.03 4.06
CA GLU A 77 23.31 9.31 4.76
C GLU A 77 21.86 9.80 4.83
N GLY A 78 20.95 9.22 4.03
CA GLY A 78 19.50 9.37 4.17
C GLY A 78 18.84 10.29 3.13
N ASP A 79 19.52 10.60 2.03
CA ASP A 79 18.96 11.28 0.88
C ASP A 79 17.98 10.39 0.08
N TYR A 80 17.18 11.04 -0.75
CA TYR A 80 16.19 10.39 -1.62
C TYR A 80 16.63 10.46 -3.09
N LEU A 81 16.38 9.38 -3.83
CA LEU A 81 16.63 9.27 -5.27
C LEU A 81 15.75 10.23 -6.08
N GLY A 82 14.53 10.46 -5.60
CA GLY A 82 13.58 11.37 -6.25
C GLY A 82 12.27 11.48 -5.47
N VAL A 83 11.34 12.28 -6.00
CA VAL A 83 10.00 12.45 -5.44
C VAL A 83 8.98 12.08 -6.50
N VAL A 84 8.02 11.23 -6.11
CA VAL A 84 6.83 10.93 -6.89
C VAL A 84 5.69 11.83 -6.43
N THR A 85 5.01 12.44 -7.39
CA THR A 85 3.82 13.26 -7.14
C THR A 85 2.58 12.42 -7.36
N LEU A 86 1.69 12.37 -6.36
CA LEU A 86 0.45 11.62 -6.41
C LEU A 86 -0.77 12.55 -6.32
N ASN A 87 -1.75 12.32 -7.19
CA ASN A 87 -2.98 13.10 -7.29
C ASN A 87 -4.19 12.26 -6.88
N GLY A 88 -4.84 12.62 -5.77
CA GLY A 88 -6.05 11.93 -5.36
C GLY A 88 -5.75 10.59 -4.68
N THR A 89 -6.50 9.56 -5.07
CA THR A 89 -6.37 8.21 -4.50
C THR A 89 -5.52 7.33 -5.39
N GLU A 90 -4.25 7.17 -5.03
CA GLU A 90 -3.24 6.43 -5.81
C GLU A 90 -2.40 5.54 -4.89
N PHE A 91 -1.80 4.53 -5.50
CA PHE A 91 -1.03 3.43 -4.90
C PHE A 91 0.33 3.28 -5.56
#